data_AF-A0A368FQ24-F1
#
_entry.id   AF-A0A368FQ24-F1
#
_cell.length_a   1.000
_cell.length_b   1.000
_cell.length_c   1.000
_cell.angle_alpha   90.00
_cell.angle_beta   90.00
_cell.angle_gamma   90.00
#
_symmetry.space_group_name_H-M   'P 1'
#
loop_
_entity.id
_entity.type
_entity.pdbx_description
1 polymer ?
#
loop_
_entity_poly.entity_id
_entity_poly.type
_entity_poly.pdbx_seq_one_letter_code
_entity_poly.pdbx_strand_id
1 'polypeptide(L)' 'MCRASGVPKPKVTWQRITDDDDVEEIDTESHMVLSNGDLLVVADPWVVTESYRCTARNPSGSASADSTVVFVDQN' A
#
# COMPACT_ATOMS: atom_id res chain seq x y z
N MET A 1 3.52 -0.51 -5.70
CA MET A 1 4.97 -0.52 -5.34
C MET A 1 5.28 0.72 -4.51
N CYS A 2 6.20 0.65 -3.54
CA CYS A 2 6.63 1.84 -2.79
C CYS A 2 8.08 1.71 -2.29
N ARG A 3 9.02 1.98 -3.20
CA ARG A 3 10.46 1.90 -2.93
C ARG A 3 11.00 3.29 -2.67
N ALA A 4 11.10 3.66 -1.39
CA ALA A 4 11.57 4.97 -0.97
C ALA A 4 13.03 4.94 -0.49
N SER A 5 13.76 6.01 -0.79
CA SER A 5 15.13 6.26 -0.33
C SER A 5 15.20 7.55 0.48
N GLY A 6 16.10 7.61 1.46
CA GLY A 6 16.34 8.79 2.27
C GLY A 6 17.34 8.52 3.38
N VAL A 7 17.84 9.59 4.02
CA VAL A 7 18.75 9.49 5.17
C VAL A 7 18.16 10.33 6.32
N PRO A 8 17.82 9.72 7.46
CA PRO A 8 17.79 8.27 7.74
C PRO A 8 16.86 7.48 6.80
N LYS A 9 17.09 6.15 6.68
CA LYS A 9 16.25 5.29 5.83
C LYS A 9 14.77 5.45 6.24
N PRO A 10 13.85 5.76 5.31
CA PRO A 10 12.45 5.96 5.65
C PRO A 10 11.77 4.65 6.04
N LYS A 11 10.83 4.74 6.99
CA LYS A 11 9.88 3.67 7.30
C LYS A 11 8.71 3.81 6.32
N VAL A 12 8.35 2.70 5.67
CA VAL A 12 7.20 2.62 4.77
C VAL A 12 6.00 2.06 5.54
N THR A 13 4.84 2.69 5.38
CA THR A 13 3.53 2.22 5.85
C THR A 13 2.54 2.25 4.70
N TRP A 14 1.53 1.39 4.78
CA TRP A 14 0.48 1.25 3.78
C TRP A 14 -0.89 1.32 4.45
N GLN A 15 -1.83 1.96 3.76
CA GLN A 15 -3.23 2.07 4.15
C GLN A 15 -4.09 1.79 2.93
N ARG A 16 -5.26 1.19 3.13
CA ARG A 16 -6.27 1.04 2.09
C ARG A 16 -7.02 2.37 1.93
N ILE A 17 -7.35 2.73 0.71
CA ILE A 17 -8.21 3.86 0.37
C ILE A 17 -9.61 3.31 0.15
N THR A 18 -10.60 3.87 0.85
CA THR A 18 -12.01 3.50 0.71
C THR A 18 -12.65 4.24 -0.47
N ASP A 19 -13.87 3.85 -0.85
CA ASP A 19 -14.60 4.52 -1.94
C ASP A 19 -14.95 5.98 -1.62
N ASP A 20 -14.98 6.35 -0.33
CA ASP A 20 -15.21 7.71 0.16
C ASP A 20 -13.90 8.54 0.27
N ASP A 21 -12.78 8.03 -0.27
CA ASP A 21 -11.43 8.64 -0.20
C ASP A 21 -10.84 8.76 1.22
N ASP A 22 -11.41 8.02 2.17
CA ASP A 22 -10.85 7.83 3.51
C ASP A 22 -9.74 6.77 3.50
N VAL A 23 -8.92 6.76 4.55
CA VAL A 23 -7.84 5.77 4.73
C VAL A 23 -8.10 4.83 5.90
N GLU A 24 -7.90 3.54 5.66
CA GLU A 24 -8.03 2.48 6.64
C GLU A 24 -6.70 1.72 6.81
N GLU A 25 -6.43 1.25 8.02
CA GLU A 25 -5.28 0.39 8.28
C GLU A 25 -5.45 -0.95 7.57
N ILE A 26 -4.37 -1.44 6.95
CA ILE A 26 -4.34 -2.78 6.37
C ILE A 26 -4.22 -3.84 7.47
N ASP A 27 -4.83 -5.01 7.25
CA ASP A 27 -4.69 -6.14 8.15
C ASP A 27 -3.42 -6.95 7.85
N THR A 28 -3.14 -8.00 8.62
CA THR A 28 -1.97 -8.88 8.41
C THR A 28 -2.31 -10.24 7.82
N GLU A 29 -3.59 -10.51 7.56
CA GLU A 29 -4.08 -11.76 6.98
C GLU A 29 -4.08 -11.70 5.44
N SER A 30 -4.51 -10.57 4.88
CA SER A 30 -4.63 -10.31 3.45
C SER A 30 -3.54 -9.38 2.89
N HIS A 31 -2.73 -8.76 3.75
CA HIS A 31 -1.64 -7.87 3.34
C HIS A 31 -0.29 -8.23 3.95
N MET A 32 0.77 -8.00 3.18
CA MET A 32 2.15 -8.11 3.66
C MET A 32 3.03 -6.99 3.10
N VAL A 33 3.65 -6.21 4.00
CA VAL A 33 4.65 -5.21 3.60
C VAL A 33 6.02 -5.87 3.50
N LEU A 34 6.60 -5.88 2.30
CA LEU A 34 7.90 -6.45 2.03
C LEU A 34 9.03 -5.55 2.53
N SER A 35 10.22 -6.12 2.72
CA SER A 35 11.41 -5.40 3.22
C SER A 35 11.90 -4.27 2.30
N ASN A 36 11.50 -4.31 1.02
CA ASN A 36 11.77 -3.27 0.03
C ASN A 36 10.69 -2.16 0.00
N GLY A 37 9.65 -2.26 0.83
CA GLY A 37 8.54 -1.32 0.92
C GLY A 37 7.35 -1.62 0.02
N ASP A 38 7.43 -2.65 -0.85
CA ASP A 38 6.28 -3.05 -1.67
C ASP A 38 5.20 -3.72 -0.81
N LEU A 39 3.94 -3.53 -1.20
CA LEU A 39 2.78 -4.20 -0.61
C LEU A 39 2.42 -5.43 -1.45
N LEU A 40 2.33 -6.58 -0.81
CA LEU A 40 1.67 -7.76 -1.35
C LEU A 40 0.24 -7.80 -0.83
N VAL A 41 -0.71 -8.02 -1.73
CA VAL A 41 -2.15 -8.10 -1.45
C VAL A 41 -2.63 -9.47 -1.91
N VAL A 42 -3.32 -10.20 -1.04
CA VAL A 42 -3.99 -11.45 -1.40
C VAL A 42 -5.20 -11.11 -2.28
N ALA A 43 -5.33 -11.80 -3.41
CA ALA A 43 -6.44 -11.55 -4.32
C ALA A 43 -7.78 -11.97 -3.71
N ASP A 44 -8.74 -11.05 -3.75
CA ASP A 44 -10.14 -11.33 -3.44
C ASP A 44 -10.93 -11.47 -4.75
N PRO A 45 -11.48 -12.66 -5.06
CA PRO A 45 -12.25 -12.88 -6.29
C PRO A 45 -13.54 -12.05 -6.38
N TRP A 46 -14.03 -11.50 -5.27
CA TRP A 46 -15.23 -10.65 -5.23
C TRP A 46 -14.92 -9.17 -5.43
N VAL A 47 -13.64 -8.79 -5.40
CA VAL A 47 -13.21 -7.40 -5.52
C VAL A 47 -12.57 -7.19 -6.88
N VAL A 48 -13.03 -6.19 -7.62
CA VAL A 48 -12.50 -5.86 -8.95
C VAL A 48 -11.30 -4.92 -8.85
N THR A 49 -11.33 -3.98 -7.92
CA THR A 49 -10.32 -2.93 -7.81
C THR A 49 -10.19 -2.46 -6.36
N GLU A 50 -8.95 -2.25 -5.93
CA GLU A 50 -8.65 -1.66 -4.62
C GLU A 50 -7.52 -0.64 -4.75
N SER A 51 -7.61 0.44 -3.98
CA SER A 51 -6.59 1.48 -3.95
C SER A 51 -5.90 1.53 -2.61
N TYR A 52 -4.61 1.83 -2.62
CA TYR A 52 -3.74 1.83 -1.45
C TYR A 52 -2.85 3.05 -1.46
N ARG A 53 -2.67 3.68 -0.30
CA ARG A 53 -1.75 4.79 -0.09
C ARG A 53 -0.50 4.30 0.63
N CYS A 54 0.65 4.47 0.00
CA CYS A 54 1.93 4.33 0.68
C CYS A 54 2.33 5.66 1.31
N THR A 55 2.89 5.61 2.52
CA THR A 55 3.63 6.73 3.10
C THR A 55 5.03 6.30 3.52
N ALA A 56 6.05 7.00 3.02
CA ALA A 56 7.44 6.85 3.44
C ALA A 56 7.81 8.02 4.36
N ARG A 57 8.21 7.74 5.60
CA ARG A 57 8.51 8.78 6.61
C ARG A 57 9.87 8.57 7.25
N ASN A 58 10.61 9.67 7.40
CA ASN A 58 11.81 9.77 8.24
C ASN A 58 11.81 11.12 9.01
N PRO A 59 12.80 11.41 9.86
CA PRO A 59 12.86 12.69 10.57
C PRO A 59 12.97 13.93 9.68
N SER A 60 13.41 13.79 8.43
CA SER A 60 13.53 14.90 7.47
C SER A 60 12.20 15.21 6.77
N GLY A 61 11.23 14.30 6.80
CA GLY A 61 9.92 14.52 6.23
C GLY A 61 9.17 13.25 5.85
N SER A 62 8.16 13.41 5.01
CA SER A 62 7.35 12.31 4.47
C SER A 62 6.97 12.55 3.02
N ALA A 63 6.81 11.45 2.28
CA ALA A 63 6.25 11.45 0.93
C ALA A 63 5.21 10.32 0.84
N SER A 64 4.16 10.54 0.06
CA SER A 64 3.08 9.57 -0.14
C SER A 64 2.80 9.35 -1.62
N ALA A 65 2.33 8.16 -1.96
CA ALA A 65 1.95 7.79 -3.32
C ALA A 65 0.83 6.76 -3.29
N ASP A 66 -0.12 6.90 -4.20
CA ASP A 66 -1.27 6.00 -4.31
C ASP A 66 -1.04 4.96 -5.41
N SER A 67 -1.56 3.76 -5.19
CA SER A 67 -1.45 2.64 -6.12
C SER A 67 -2.76 1.89 -6.15
N THR A 68 -3.26 1.62 -7.35
CA THR A 68 -4.48 0.83 -7.56
C THR A 68 -4.11 -0.58 -8.03
N VAL A 69 -4.70 -1.58 -7.38
CA VAL A 69 -4.64 -3.00 -7.76
C VAL A 69 -5.95 -3.32 -8.47
N VAL A 70 -5.85 -3.90 -9.68
CA VAL A 70 -7.00 -4.43 -10.41
C VAL A 70 -6.88 -5.93 -10.41
N PHE A 71 -7.87 -6.61 -9.83
CA PHE A 71 -7.95 -8.06 -9.87
C PHE A 71 -8.60 -8.46 -11.18
N VAL A 72 -7.86 -9.21 -11.99
CA VAL A 72 -8.36 -9.75 -13.24
C VAL A 72 -8.80 -11.18 -13.00
N ASP A 73 -10.06 -11.47 -13.33
CA ASP A 73 -10.53 -12.85 -13.41
C ASP A 73 -9.70 -13.60 -14.47
N GLN A 74 -9.31 -14.84 -14.19
CA GLN A 74 -8.46 -15.64 -15.07
C GLN A 74 -9.26 -16.58 -15.98
N ASN A 75 -10.51 -16.22 -16.30
CA ASN A 75 -11.41 -17.06 -17.09
C ASN A 75 -11.48 -16.65 -18.56
#